data_AF-A0A972LVY2-F1
#
_entry.id   AF-A0A972LVY2-F1
#
_cell.length_a   1.000
_cell.length_b   1.000
_cell.length_c   1.000
_cell.angle_alpha   90.00
_cell.angle_beta   90.00
_cell.angle_gamma   90.00
#
_symmetry.space_group_name_H-M   'P 1'
#
loop_
_entity.id
_entity.type
_entity.pdbx_description
1 polymer ?
#
loop_
_entity_poly.entity_id
_entity_poly.type
_entity_poly.pdbx_seq_one_letter_code
_entity_poly.pdbx_strand_id
1 'polypeptide(L)' 'MFGWQEGFGAFTVSVSQKDRVARYVRDQVDHHAREAFADEYLRLLNKHEVEYDPRYVWD' A
#
# COMPACT_ATOMS: atom_id res chain seq x y z
N MET A 1 -6.08 -12.57 18.85
CA MET A 1 -4.65 -12.83 18.70
C MET A 1 -4.07 -11.64 17.95
N PHE A 2 -3.15 -10.88 18.54
CA PHE A 2 -2.49 -9.76 17.87
C PHE A 2 -1.28 -10.35 17.12
N GLY A 3 -1.34 -10.39 15.80
CA GLY A 3 -0.25 -10.83 14.94
C GLY A 3 0.35 -9.61 14.24
N TRP A 4 1.67 -9.53 14.19
CA TRP A 4 2.32 -8.60 13.28
C TRP A 4 2.03 -9.06 11.84
N GLN A 5 1.85 -8.10 10.93
CA GLN A 5 1.74 -8.38 9.50
C GLN A 5 2.95 -9.23 9.03
N GLU A 6 2.70 -10.18 8.14
CA GLU A 6 3.75 -11.07 7.60
C GLU A 6 4.73 -10.31 6.68
N GLY A 7 4.36 -9.13 6.19
CA GLY A 7 5.22 -8.26 5.37
C GLY A 7 4.82 -6.78 5.41
N PHE A 8 5.69 -5.89 4.91
CA PHE A 8 5.42 -4.45 4.85
C PHE A 8 6.06 -3.78 3.63
N GLY A 9 5.40 -2.74 3.11
CA GLY A 9 5.96 -1.83 2.11
C GLY A 9 6.25 -0.46 2.72
N ALA A 10 7.35 0.17 2.33
CA ALA A 10 7.71 1.52 2.76
C ALA A 10 7.84 2.44 1.55
N PHE A 11 7.14 3.59 1.60
CA PHE A 11 7.16 4.60 0.54
C PHE A 11 7.51 5.96 1.13
N THR A 12 8.42 6.67 0.47
CA THR A 12 8.74 8.06 0.82
C THR A 12 7.82 9.01 0.07
N VAL A 13 7.23 9.96 0.79
CA VAL A 13 6.36 11.01 0.22
C VAL A 13 6.88 12.39 0.60
N SER A 14 6.53 13.40 -0.20
CA SER A 14 6.80 14.80 0.15
C SER A 14 5.98 15.20 1.38
N VAL A 15 6.56 16.07 2.23
CA VAL A 15 5.89 16.63 3.42
C VAL A 15 4.58 17.32 3.05
N SER A 16 4.49 17.92 1.87
CA SER A 16 3.25 18.55 1.39
C SER A 16 2.08 17.56 1.23
N GLN A 17 2.36 16.25 1.19
CA GLN A 17 1.35 15.20 1.10
C GLN A 17 0.94 14.62 2.45
N LYS A 18 1.47 15.12 3.57
CA LYS A 18 1.23 14.58 4.93
C LYS A 18 -0.26 14.38 5.22
N ASP A 19 -1.08 15.41 5.03
CA ASP A 19 -2.50 15.34 5.39
C ASP A 19 -3.29 14.39 4.49
N ARG A 20 -2.85 14.23 3.24
CA ARG A 20 -3.43 13.26 2.31
C ARG A 20 -3.09 11.83 2.75
N VAL A 21 -1.84 11.56 3.14
CA VAL A 21 -1.43 10.24 3.65
C VAL A 21 -2.11 9.93 4.99
N ALA A 22 -2.21 10.91 5.89
CA ALA A 22 -2.91 10.71 7.17
C ALA A 22 -4.40 10.37 6.98
N ARG A 23 -5.06 10.97 5.99
CA ARG A 23 -6.43 10.62 5.61
C ARG A 23 -6.51 9.22 5.00
N TYR A 24 -5.61 8.90 4.07
CA TYR A 24 -5.54 7.59 3.44
C TYR A 24 -5.43 6.46 4.48
N VAL A 25 -4.53 6.59 5.47
CA VAL A 25 -4.37 5.60 6.55
C VAL A 25 -5.61 5.50 7.43
N ARG A 26 -6.28 6.62 7.71
CA ARG A 26 -7.49 6.64 8.55
C ARG A 26 -8.67 5.93 7.90
N ASP A 27 -8.84 6.13 6.59
CA ASP A 27 -9.99 5.64 5.83
C ASP A 27 -9.70 4.26 5.18
N GLN A 28 -8.57 3.63 5.53
CA GLN A 28 -8.04 2.45 4.86
C GLN A 28 -8.94 1.22 4.99
N VAL A 29 -9.65 1.07 6.12
CA VAL A 29 -10.63 -0.02 6.32
C VAL A 29 -11.78 0.08 5.32
N ASP A 30 -12.36 1.28 5.16
CA ASP A 30 -13.46 1.53 4.22
C ASP A 30 -12.99 1.42 2.77
N HIS A 31 -11.73 1.79 2.50
CA HIS A 31 -11.10 1.65 1.19
C HIS A 31 -10.90 0.18 0.82
N HIS A 32 -10.33 -0.63 1.71
CA HIS A 32 -10.08 -2.07 1.48
C HIS A 32 -11.35 -2.92 1.53
N ALA A 33 -12.47 -2.38 2.02
CA ALA A 33 -13.78 -2.98 1.81
C ALA A 33 -14.26 -2.92 0.34
N ARG A 34 -13.62 -2.09 -0.50
CA ARG A 34 -14.01 -1.84 -1.91
C ARG A 34 -12.90 -2.13 -2.92
N GLU A 35 -11.64 -2.01 -2.53
CA GLU A 35 -10.46 -2.29 -3.36
C GLU A 35 -9.65 -3.42 -2.70
N ALA A 36 -9.29 -4.45 -3.47
CA ALA A 36 -8.45 -5.53 -2.95
C ALA A 36 -7.03 -5.02 -2.71
N PHE A 37 -6.42 -5.44 -1.60
CA PHE A 37 -5.05 -5.07 -1.26
C PHE A 37 -4.06 -5.35 -2.39
N ALA A 38 -4.19 -6.49 -3.07
CA ALA A 38 -3.30 -6.87 -4.16
C ALA A 38 -3.31 -5.86 -5.31
N ASP A 39 -4.50 -5.43 -5.73
CA ASP A 39 -4.67 -4.46 -6.80
C ASP A 39 -4.08 -3.10 -6.42
N GLU A 40 -4.34 -2.65 -5.18
CA GLU A 40 -3.78 -1.39 -4.68
C GLU A 40 -2.25 -1.45 -4.61
N TYR A 41 -1.69 -2.55 -4.11
CA TYR A 41 -0.24 -2.72 -3.98
C TYR A 41 0.45 -2.68 -5.34
N LEU A 42 -0.05 -3.42 -6.34
CA LEU A 42 0.47 -3.36 -7.71
C LEU A 42 0.33 -1.97 -8.32
N ARG A 43 -0.80 -1.28 -8.06
CA ARG A 43 -1.00 0.11 -8.50
C ARG A 43 0.01 1.06 -7.87
N LEU A 44 0.37 0.88 -6.61
CA LEU A 44 1.41 1.67 -5.93
C LEU A 44 2.79 1.40 -6.56
N LEU A 45 3.16 0.14 -6.78
CA LEU A 45 4.42 -0.21 -7.44
C LEU A 45 4.52 0.43 -8.82
N ASN A 46 3.49 0.27 -9.65
CA ASN A 46 3.45 0.86 -10.99
C ASN A 46 3.53 2.39 -10.96
N LYS A 47 2.80 3.04 -10.04
CA LYS A 47 2.79 4.51 -9.91
C LYS A 47 4.15 5.07 -9.51
N HIS A 48 4.91 4.31 -8.72
CA HIS A 48 6.23 4.69 -8.26
C HIS A 48 7.36 4.09 -9.10
N GLU A 49 7.01 3.48 -10.25
CA GLU A 49 7.96 2.88 -11.20
C GLU A 49 8.89 1.85 -10.54
N VAL A 50 8.37 1.15 -9.54
CA VAL A 50 9.08 0.05 -8.88
C VAL A 50 8.93 -1.19 -9.74
N GLU A 51 10.04 -1.71 -10.27
CA GLU A 51 10.05 -2.99 -10.98
C GLU A 51 9.82 -4.14 -10.01
N TYR A 52 8.97 -5.09 -10.42
CA TYR A 52 8.72 -6.33 -9.69
C TYR A 52 8.52 -7.47 -10.67
N ASP A 53 8.88 -8.68 -10.25
CA ASP A 53 8.54 -9.90 -10.98
C ASP A 53 7.19 -10.42 -10.45
N PRO A 54 6.15 -10.53 -11.30
CA PRO A 54 4.85 -11.04 -10.89
C PRO A 54 4.88 -12.45 -10.26
N ARG A 55 5.95 -13.22 -10.52
CA ARG A 55 6.14 -14.55 -9.93
C ARG A 55 6.48 -14.50 -8.44
N TYR A 56 7.11 -13.41 -7.96
CA TYR A 56 7.65 -13.32 -6.60
C TYR A 56 7.01 -12.20 -5.77
N VAL A 57 6.02 -11.49 -6.31
CA VAL A 57 5.41 -10.33 -5.63
C VAL A 57 4.55 -10.71 -4.41
N TRP A 58 4.22 -12.00 -4.26
CA TRP A 58 3.39 -12.54 -3.17
C TRP A 58 4.06 -13.68 -2.39
N ASP A 59 5.31 -14.02 -2.72
CA ASP A 59 6.05 -15.14 -2.14
C ASP A 59 6.82 -14.76 -0.86
#